data_AF-A0A8X6FEZ6-F1
#
_entry.id   AF-A0A8X6FEZ6-F1
#
_cell.length_a   1.000
_cell.length_b   1.000
_cell.length_c   1.000
_cell.angle_alpha   90.00
_cell.angle_beta   90.00
_cell.angle_gamma   90.00
#
_symmetry.space_group_name_H-M   'P 1'
#
loop_
_entity.id
_entity.type
_entity.pdbx_description
1 polymer ?
#
loop_
_entity_poly.entity_id
_entity_poly.type
_entity_poly.pdbx_seq_one_letter_code
_entity_poly.pdbx_strand_id
1 'polypeptide(L)'
;MYSKIPMLKFLASTRTVQILWNKYNVQNSVTKYFLETDECVEKWNSIQEDLELKFKNCRIIPKELRIPLSSLVKPIGDRIKKFIENTYDYYLPNHFISMISWTILGIIDEKKTAGAVIKMKIYHLTGVSK
;
A
#
# COMPACT_ATOMS: atom_id res chain seq x y z
N MET A 1 -21.25 24.36 -1.52
CA MET A 1 -21.03 25.04 -0.22
C MET A 1 -19.68 24.66 0.41
N TYR A 2 -19.29 23.37 0.44
CA TYR A 2 -17.99 22.89 0.95
C TYR A 2 -16.73 23.41 0.23
N SER A 3 -16.83 23.82 -1.05
CA SER A 3 -15.70 24.31 -1.85
C SER A 3 -15.16 25.68 -1.42
N LYS A 4 -15.88 26.43 -0.58
CA LYS A 4 -15.51 27.78 -0.13
C LYS A 4 -14.70 27.82 1.18
N ILE A 5 -14.54 26.68 1.87
CA ILE A 5 -13.82 26.61 3.14
C ILE A 5 -12.63 25.65 2.97
N PRO A 6 -11.39 26.17 2.83
CA PRO A 6 -10.20 25.36 2.55
C PRO A 6 -9.97 24.23 3.56
N MET A 7 -10.22 24.48 4.85
CA MET A 7 -10.03 23.48 5.92
C MET A 7 -10.98 22.29 5.79
N LEU A 8 -12.27 22.54 5.52
CA LEU A 8 -13.26 21.47 5.32
C LEU A 8 -12.97 20.67 4.05
N LYS A 9 -12.52 21.36 2.99
CA LYS A 9 -12.06 20.73 1.76
C LYS A 9 -10.87 19.79 2.03
N PHE A 10 -9.91 20.22 2.84
CA PHE A 10 -8.74 19.43 3.23
C PHE A 10 -9.13 18.20 4.09
N LEU A 11 -9.99 18.37 5.09
CA LEU A 11 -10.44 17.28 5.95
C LEU A 11 -11.26 16.22 5.18
N ALA A 12 -12.19 16.66 4.32
CA ALA A 12 -12.97 15.77 3.47
C ALA A 12 -12.05 14.99 2.52
N SER A 13 -11.11 15.68 1.88
CA SER A 13 -10.08 15.08 1.02
C SER A 13 -9.27 14.02 1.76
N THR A 14 -8.76 14.35 2.94
CA THR A 14 -7.94 13.43 3.74
C THR A 14 -8.73 12.18 4.15
N ARG A 15 -9.97 12.33 4.62
CA ARG A 15 -10.85 11.19 4.93
C ARG A 15 -11.14 10.34 3.71
N THR A 16 -11.37 10.96 2.57
CA THR A 16 -11.58 10.25 1.31
C THR A 16 -10.35 9.45 0.89
N VAL A 17 -9.14 10.00 1.03
CA VAL A 17 -7.89 9.24 0.83
C VAL A 17 -7.85 8.08 1.79
N GLN A 18 -8.09 8.27 3.08
CA GLN A 18 -8.03 7.18 4.06
C GLN A 18 -9.05 6.06 3.79
N ILE A 19 -10.23 6.39 3.27
CA ILE A 19 -11.26 5.40 2.94
C ILE A 19 -10.84 4.59 1.71
N LEU A 20 -10.32 5.24 0.66
CA LEU A 20 -9.92 4.56 -0.57
C LEU A 20 -8.56 3.87 -0.44
N TRP A 21 -7.66 4.47 0.33
CA TRP A 21 -6.33 4.01 0.70
C TRP A 21 -6.34 3.50 2.14
N ASN A 22 -7.05 2.39 2.33
CA ASN A 22 -7.06 1.67 3.60
C ASN A 22 -6.23 0.40 3.50
N LYS A 23 -5.87 -0.16 4.67
CA LYS A 23 -5.14 -1.43 4.79
C LYS A 23 -5.61 -2.50 3.80
N TYR A 24 -6.91 -2.80 3.78
CA TYR A 24 -7.45 -3.91 3.01
C TYR A 24 -7.32 -3.69 1.51
N ASN A 25 -7.59 -2.47 1.03
CA ASN A 25 -7.47 -2.15 -0.39
C ASN A 25 -6.02 -2.25 -0.87
N VAL A 26 -5.09 -1.66 -0.10
CA VAL A 26 -3.67 -1.67 -0.47
C VAL A 26 -3.09 -3.08 -0.33
N GLN A 27 -3.39 -3.77 0.76
CA GLN A 27 -2.93 -5.14 0.99
C GLN A 27 -3.46 -6.08 -0.09
N ASN A 28 -4.75 -6.02 -0.45
CA ASN A 28 -5.30 -6.87 -1.50
C ASN A 28 -4.66 -6.58 -2.86
N SER A 29 -4.43 -5.30 -3.20
CA SER A 29 -3.71 -4.93 -4.42
C SER A 29 -2.27 -5.46 -4.35
N VAL A 30 -1.52 -5.21 -3.29
CA VAL A 30 -0.14 -5.74 -3.18
C VAL A 30 -0.13 -7.27 -3.25
N THR A 31 -0.92 -7.96 -2.44
CA THR A 31 -1.01 -9.43 -2.43
C THR A 31 -1.38 -9.99 -3.81
N LYS A 32 -2.40 -9.43 -4.47
CA LYS A 32 -2.80 -9.88 -5.82
C LYS A 32 -1.62 -9.79 -6.79
N TYR A 33 -0.89 -8.68 -6.79
CA TYR A 33 0.16 -8.45 -7.77
C TYR A 33 1.41 -9.29 -7.50
N PHE A 34 1.75 -9.54 -6.24
CA PHE A 34 2.95 -10.32 -5.90
C PHE A 34 2.72 -11.83 -5.81
N LEU A 35 1.46 -12.30 -5.66
CA LEU A 35 1.14 -13.73 -5.75
C LEU A 35 0.88 -14.20 -7.18
N GLU A 36 0.53 -13.30 -8.10
CA GLU A 36 0.19 -13.67 -9.48
C GLU A 36 1.42 -13.78 -10.41
N THR A 37 2.59 -13.20 -10.08
CA THR A 37 3.77 -13.23 -10.97
C THR A 37 5.14 -13.09 -10.27
N ASP A 38 6.18 -13.74 -10.79
CA ASP A 38 7.59 -13.57 -10.39
C ASP A 38 8.22 -12.23 -10.85
N GLU A 39 7.53 -11.45 -11.71
CA GLU A 39 8.01 -10.18 -12.27
C GLU A 39 7.53 -8.96 -11.44
N CYS A 40 8.06 -8.88 -10.22
CA CYS A 40 7.71 -7.98 -9.12
C CYS A 40 7.69 -6.47 -9.45
N VAL A 41 8.59 -5.98 -10.32
CA VAL A 41 8.90 -4.55 -10.43
C VAL A 41 8.12 -3.81 -11.53
N GLU A 42 7.88 -4.47 -12.67
CA GLU A 42 7.28 -3.81 -13.85
C GLU A 42 5.80 -3.45 -13.66
N LYS A 43 5.09 -4.12 -12.75
CA LYS A 43 3.64 -3.93 -12.55
C LYS A 43 3.25 -3.01 -11.39
N TRP A 44 4.20 -2.39 -10.68
CA TRP A 44 3.85 -1.37 -9.67
C TRP A 44 3.04 -0.22 -10.28
N ASN A 45 3.40 0.21 -11.49
CA ASN A 45 2.66 1.25 -12.20
C ASN A 45 1.19 0.86 -12.37
N SER A 46 0.92 -0.42 -12.63
CA SER A 46 -0.44 -0.95 -12.73
C SER A 46 -1.16 -0.96 -11.38
N ILE A 47 -0.50 -1.17 -10.24
CA ILE A 47 -1.12 -1.01 -8.89
C ILE A 47 -1.53 0.44 -8.67
N GLN A 48 -0.62 1.36 -9.00
CA GLN A 48 -0.87 2.78 -8.86
C GLN A 48 -2.00 3.24 -9.77
N GLU A 49 -2.03 2.79 -11.03
CA GLU A 49 -3.11 3.05 -11.97
C GLU A 49 -4.46 2.50 -11.50
N ASP A 50 -4.49 1.28 -10.94
CA ASP A 50 -5.72 0.66 -10.41
C ASP A 50 -6.27 1.46 -9.23
N LEU A 51 -5.39 1.96 -8.37
CA LEU A 51 -5.74 2.80 -7.24
C LEU A 51 -6.18 4.19 -7.72
N GLU A 52 -5.46 4.81 -8.65
CA GLU A 52 -5.83 6.08 -9.28
C GLU A 52 -7.18 5.99 -10.02
N LEU A 53 -7.46 4.88 -10.70
CA LEU A 53 -8.76 4.60 -11.32
C LEU A 53 -9.87 4.53 -10.29
N LYS A 54 -9.64 3.90 -9.12
CA LYS A 54 -10.61 3.91 -8.01
C LYS A 54 -10.88 5.34 -7.52
N PHE A 55 -9.86 6.19 -7.41
CA PHE A 55 -10.04 7.61 -7.10
C PHE A 55 -10.82 8.37 -8.17
N LYS A 56 -10.48 8.17 -9.45
CA LYS A 56 -11.14 8.81 -10.59
C LYS A 56 -12.61 8.40 -10.74
N ASN A 57 -12.93 7.14 -10.46
CA ASN A 57 -14.26 6.56 -10.64
C ASN A 57 -15.14 6.61 -9.39
N CYS A 58 -14.60 7.05 -8.24
CA CYS A 58 -15.40 7.19 -7.03
C CYS A 58 -16.44 8.31 -7.20
N ARG A 59 -17.71 7.91 -7.32
CA ARG A 59 -18.85 8.83 -7.48
C ARG A 59 -19.05 9.75 -6.28
N ILE A 60 -18.56 9.33 -5.11
CA ILE A 60 -18.66 10.08 -3.85
C ILE A 60 -17.66 11.26 -3.84
N ILE A 61 -16.62 11.23 -4.68
CA ILE A 61 -15.58 12.25 -4.70
C ILE A 61 -15.92 13.33 -5.73
N PRO A 62 -16.03 14.60 -5.30
CA PRO A 62 -16.14 15.74 -6.21
C PRO A 62 -15.00 15.75 -7.24
N LYS A 63 -15.31 16.03 -8.51
CA LYS A 63 -14.34 16.01 -9.61
C LYS A 63 -13.10 16.88 -9.31
N GLU A 64 -13.31 18.04 -8.69
CA GLU A 64 -12.27 19.00 -8.29
C GLU A 64 -11.24 18.44 -7.30
N LEU A 65 -11.59 17.38 -6.56
CA LEU A 65 -10.72 16.76 -5.57
C LEU A 65 -9.94 15.58 -6.14
N ARG A 66 -10.36 15.00 -7.27
CA ARG A 66 -9.74 13.77 -7.80
C ARG A 66 -8.25 13.93 -8.12
N ILE A 67 -7.86 15.06 -8.72
CA ILE A 67 -6.45 15.35 -9.05
C ILE A 67 -5.60 15.59 -7.78
N PRO A 68 -6.00 16.48 -6.84
CA PRO A 68 -5.30 16.65 -5.56
C PRO A 68 -5.19 15.37 -4.73
N LEU A 69 -6.17 14.48 -4.81
CA LEU A 69 -6.15 13.24 -4.03
C LEU A 69 -5.18 12.22 -4.61
N SER A 70 -5.10 12.11 -5.94
CA SER A 70 -4.11 11.27 -6.62
C SER A 70 -2.67 11.68 -6.27
N SER A 71 -2.38 12.99 -6.18
CA SER A 71 -1.04 13.47 -5.83
C SER A 71 -0.63 13.18 -4.38
N LEU A 72 -1.59 13.01 -3.46
CA LEU A 72 -1.32 12.62 -2.07
C LEU A 72 -0.98 11.13 -1.94
N VAL A 73 -1.48 10.32 -2.86
CA VAL A 73 -1.35 8.86 -2.84
C VAL A 73 -0.02 8.40 -3.42
N LYS A 74 0.42 9.03 -4.51
CA LYS A 74 1.65 8.66 -5.22
C LYS A 74 2.88 8.54 -4.31
N PRO A 75 3.21 9.50 -3.42
CA PRO A 75 4.38 9.39 -2.54
C PRO A 75 4.30 8.21 -1.57
N ILE A 76 3.10 7.86 -1.10
CA ILE A 76 2.88 6.71 -0.22
C ILE A 76 3.12 5.42 -1.00
N GLY A 77 2.58 5.37 -2.21
CA GLY A 77 2.81 4.27 -3.14
C GLY A 77 4.31 4.06 -3.44
N ASP A 78 5.01 5.10 -3.87
CA ASP A 78 6.43 5.05 -4.19
C ASP A 78 7.28 4.54 -3.00
N ARG A 79 6.90 4.91 -1.77
CA ARG A 79 7.58 4.43 -0.56
C ARG A 79 7.33 2.93 -0.32
N ILE A 80 6.10 2.45 -0.53
CA ILE A 80 5.76 1.03 -0.43
C ILE A 80 6.54 0.24 -1.48
N LYS A 81 6.54 0.71 -2.74
CA LYS A 81 7.31 0.13 -3.84
C LYS A 81 8.77 -0.05 -3.46
N LYS A 82 9.41 1.05 -3.08
CA LYS A 82 10.83 1.07 -2.71
C LYS A 82 11.14 0.14 -1.54
N PHE A 83 10.26 0.07 -0.54
CA PHE A 83 10.43 -0.87 0.56
C PHE A 83 10.38 -2.32 0.08
N ILE A 84 9.39 -2.66 -0.74
CA ILE A 84 9.25 -4.01 -1.28
C ILE A 84 10.46 -4.36 -2.15
N GLU A 85 10.83 -3.53 -3.12
CA GLU A 85 12.01 -3.73 -3.99
C GLU A 85 13.28 -3.97 -3.19
N ASN A 86 13.55 -3.11 -2.19
CA ASN A 86 14.74 -3.24 -1.35
C ASN A 86 14.73 -4.49 -0.47
N THR A 87 13.58 -5.12 -0.25
CA THR A 87 13.44 -6.25 0.67
C THR A 87 13.20 -7.55 -0.08
N TYR A 88 12.72 -7.49 -1.32
CA TYR A 88 12.34 -8.63 -2.15
C TYR A 88 13.51 -9.58 -2.38
N ASP A 89 14.68 -9.07 -2.77
CA ASP A 89 15.86 -9.90 -3.07
C ASP A 89 16.40 -10.66 -1.85
N TYR A 90 16.02 -10.24 -0.64
CA TYR A 90 16.51 -10.84 0.60
C TYR A 90 15.66 -12.03 1.07
N TYR A 91 14.47 -12.25 0.48
CA TYR A 91 13.49 -13.22 0.96
C TYR A 91 12.73 -13.90 -0.18
N LEU A 92 12.20 -15.10 0.07
CA LEU A 92 11.32 -15.75 -0.90
C LEU A 92 10.06 -14.88 -1.13
N PRO A 93 9.72 -14.53 -2.39
CA PRO A 93 8.67 -13.56 -2.73
C PRO A 93 7.33 -13.79 -2.03
N ASN A 94 6.81 -15.02 -2.11
CA ASN A 94 5.49 -15.37 -1.60
C ASN A 94 5.41 -15.34 -0.08
N HIS A 95 6.52 -15.65 0.60
CA HIS A 95 6.57 -15.58 2.05
C HIS A 95 6.69 -14.14 2.51
N PHE A 96 7.56 -13.34 1.89
CA PHE A 96 7.79 -11.95 2.30
C PHE A 96 6.51 -11.11 2.32
N ILE A 97 5.69 -11.20 1.27
CA ILE A 97 4.44 -10.42 1.17
C ILE A 97 3.46 -10.76 2.30
N SER A 98 3.38 -12.03 2.68
CA SER A 98 2.55 -12.48 3.81
C SER A 98 3.03 -11.93 5.17
N MET A 99 4.29 -11.53 5.26
CA MET A 99 4.91 -11.00 6.48
C MET A 99 4.81 -9.47 6.59
N ILE A 100 4.41 -8.79 5.52
CA ILE A 100 4.22 -7.35 5.52
C ILE A 100 3.14 -7.00 6.54
N SER A 101 3.55 -6.25 7.56
CA SER A 101 2.65 -5.69 8.55
C SER A 101 2.11 -4.36 8.04
N TRP A 102 0.79 -4.21 7.99
CA TRP A 102 0.14 -3.00 7.52
C TRP A 102 -0.42 -2.19 8.68
N THR A 103 -0.20 -0.88 8.64
CA THR A 103 -0.95 0.09 9.45
C THR A 103 -2.39 0.20 8.98
N ILE A 104 -3.28 0.75 9.82
CA ILE A 104 -4.68 1.00 9.44
C ILE A 104 -4.81 1.90 8.20
N LEU A 105 -3.80 2.74 7.95
CA LEU A 105 -3.74 3.69 6.84
C LEU A 105 -3.19 3.06 5.55
N GLY A 106 -3.01 1.73 5.48
CA GLY A 106 -2.48 1.10 4.26
C GLY A 106 -1.04 1.47 3.94
N ILE A 107 -0.24 1.79 4.97
CA ILE A 107 1.22 1.96 4.88
C ILE A 107 1.88 0.77 5.57
N ILE A 108 3.05 0.36 5.10
CA ILE A 108 3.85 -0.69 5.74
C ILE A 108 4.36 -0.22 7.11
N ASP A 109 4.12 -1.03 8.14
CA ASP A 109 4.79 -0.92 9.44
C ASP A 109 6.15 -1.61 9.32
N GLU A 110 7.16 -0.83 8.90
CA GLU A 110 8.50 -1.32 8.58
C GLU A 110 9.16 -2.02 9.77
N LYS A 111 8.95 -1.51 10.99
CA LYS A 111 9.52 -2.10 12.23
C LYS A 111 8.91 -3.46 12.52
N LYS A 112 7.58 -3.60 12.45
CA LYS A 112 6.93 -4.91 12.66
C LYS A 112 7.25 -5.89 11.54
N THR A 113 7.31 -5.40 10.30
CA THR A 113 7.67 -6.22 9.13
C THR A 113 9.09 -6.76 9.29
N ALA A 114 10.08 -5.92 9.60
CA ALA A 114 11.44 -6.36 9.88
C ALA A 114 11.52 -7.38 11.03
N GLY A 115 10.76 -7.15 12.11
CA GLY A 115 10.70 -8.08 13.24
C GLY A 115 10.10 -9.44 12.88
N ALA A 116 9.04 -9.48 12.07
CA ALA A 116 8.45 -10.72 11.58
C ALA A 116 9.44 -11.49 10.70
N VAL A 117 10.06 -10.78 9.76
CA VAL A 117 11.04 -11.31 8.81
C VAL A 117 12.25 -11.93 9.52
N ILE A 118 12.82 -11.25 10.51
CA ILE A 118 13.93 -11.77 11.33
C ILE A 118 13.51 -13.07 12.05
N LYS A 119 12.31 -13.11 12.64
CA LYS A 119 11.81 -14.32 13.33
C LYS A 119 11.69 -15.51 12.40
N MET A 120 11.22 -15.33 11.17
CA MET A 120 11.10 -16.42 10.20
C MET A 120 12.47 -16.88 9.69
N LYS A 121 13.42 -15.96 9.49
CA LYS A 121 14.80 -16.34 9.15
C LYS A 121 15.43 -17.17 10.25
N ILE A 122 15.26 -16.78 11.51
CA ILE A 122 15.70 -17.57 12.66
C ILE A 122 15.02 -18.94 12.66
N TYR A 123 13.69 -18.98 12.50
CA TYR A 123 12.92 -20.24 12.47
C TYR A 123 13.43 -21.21 11.38
N HIS A 124 13.67 -20.73 10.16
CA HIS A 124 14.22 -21.55 9.08
C HIS A 124 15.65 -22.02 9.35
N LEU A 125 16.47 -21.21 10.01
CA LEU A 125 17.84 -21.58 10.36
C LEU A 125 17.91 -22.55 11.55
N THR A 126 16.94 -22.51 12.47
CA THR A 126 16.97 -23.31 13.70
C THR A 126 16.03 -24.53 13.68
N GLY A 127 15.09 -24.62 12.73
CA GLY A 127 14.21 -25.79 12.55
C GLY A 127 13.24 -26.10 13.70
N VAL A 128 13.04 -25.17 14.64
CA VAL A 128 12.27 -25.45 15.87
C VAL A 128 10.77 -25.26 15.63
N SER A 129 10.10 -26.34 15.21
CA SER A 129 8.65 -26.51 15.31
C SER A 129 8.21 -26.43 16.77
N LYS A 130 7.24 -25.57 17.09
CA LYS A 130 6.37 -25.76 18.26
C LYS A 130 5.10 -26.45 17.82
#